data_AF-A0A0J1CYX3-F1
#
_entry.id   AF-A0A0J1CYX3-F1
#
_cell.length_a   1.000
_cell.length_b   1.000
_cell.length_c   1.000
_cell.angle_alpha   90.00
_cell.angle_beta   90.00
_cell.angle_gamma   90.00
#
_symmetry.space_group_name_H-M   'P 1'
#
loop_
_entity.id
_entity.type
_entity.pdbx_description
1 polymer ?
#
loop_
_entity_poly.entity_id
_entity_poly.type
_entity_poly.pdbx_seq_one_letter_code
_entity_poly.pdbx_strand_id
1 'polypeptide(L)' 'MSVLSACSSAPPLFSSDGRPTSMIQCPTNGGWSNCQQNARALCSGSYDVLDQSSDNGQNSLLIACRAK' A
#
# COMPACT_ATOMS: atom_id res chain seq x y z
N MET A 1 -19.88 21.79 18.43
CA MET A 1 -18.54 21.97 17.85
C MET A 1 -18.03 20.59 17.49
N SER A 2 -18.25 20.18 16.24
CA SER A 2 -17.81 18.89 15.72
C SER A 2 -16.44 19.07 15.11
N VAL A 3 -15.42 18.43 15.67
CA VAL A 3 -14.40 17.72 14.90
C VAL A 3 -14.04 16.47 15.69
N LEU A 4 -14.49 15.34 15.14
CA LEU A 4 -14.26 14.01 15.66
C LEU A 4 -12.76 13.70 15.54
N SER A 5 -12.10 13.51 16.68
CA SER A 5 -10.76 12.95 16.77
C SER A 5 -10.79 11.48 16.32
N ALA A 6 -10.60 11.27 15.02
CA ALA A 6 -10.18 10.03 14.39
C ALA A 6 -9.05 10.42 13.43
N CYS A 7 -7.92 9.76 13.29
CA CYS A 7 -7.30 8.58 13.89
C CYS A 7 -5.80 8.75 13.60
N SER A 8 -4.92 8.02 14.29
CA SER A 8 -3.48 7.86 14.02
C SER A 8 -3.02 8.29 12.61
N SER A 9 -2.45 9.49 12.49
CA SER A 9 -1.61 9.83 11.35
C SER A 9 -0.20 9.34 11.66
N ALA A 10 0.02 8.02 11.62
CA ALA A 10 1.33 7.56 11.15
C ALA A 10 1.48 8.26 9.78
N PRO A 11 2.45 9.16 9.59
CA PRO A 11 2.52 9.95 8.38
C PRO A 11 2.45 8.94 7.23
N PRO A 12 1.40 8.97 6.39
CA PRO A 12 1.38 8.08 5.24
C PRO A 12 2.68 8.40 4.54
N LEU A 13 3.52 7.39 4.29
CA LEU A 13 4.81 7.61 3.67
C LEU A 13 4.51 8.31 2.35
N PHE A 14 4.65 9.64 2.39
CA PHE A 14 4.29 10.52 1.29
C PHE A 14 5.40 10.23 0.32
N SER A 15 5.10 9.46 -0.72
CA SER A 15 5.97 9.47 -1.88
C SER A 15 6.08 10.92 -2.34
N SER A 16 7.22 11.29 -2.93
CA SER A 16 7.53 12.67 -3.31
C SER A 16 6.43 13.37 -4.11
N ASP A 17 5.52 12.61 -4.71
CA ASP A 17 4.34 13.04 -5.47
C ASP A 17 3.08 13.38 -4.65
N GLY A 18 3.13 13.31 -3.31
CA GLY A 18 2.02 13.70 -2.43
C GLY A 18 0.84 12.71 -2.35
N ARG A 19 0.98 11.51 -2.94
CA ARG A 19 -0.02 10.44 -2.87
C ARG A 19 0.23 9.53 -1.65
N PRO A 20 -0.83 9.01 -1.01
CA PRO A 20 -0.67 8.01 0.03
C PRO A 20 -0.09 6.74 -0.59
N THR A 21 1.11 6.36 -0.14
CA THR A 21 1.75 5.11 -0.56
C THR A 21 1.74 4.09 0.55
N SER A 22 1.50 2.85 0.15
CA SER A 22 1.34 1.72 1.04
C SER A 22 2.37 0.67 0.65
N MET A 23 3.22 0.31 1.60
CA MET A 23 4.12 -0.82 1.44
C MET A 23 3.39 -2.09 1.89
N ILE A 24 3.35 -3.08 1.02
CA ILE A 24 2.71 -4.36 1.27
C ILE A 24 3.80 -5.41 1.30
N GLN A 25 3.86 -6.14 2.41
CA GLN A 25 4.75 -7.28 2.56
C GLN A 25 3.89 -8.53 2.52
N CYS A 26 4.16 -9.41 1.56
CA CYS A 26 3.50 -10.71 1.47
C CYS A 26 4.53 -11.81 1.27
N PRO A 27 4.28 -13.03 1.77
CA PRO A 27 5.18 -14.15 1.52
C PRO A 27 5.26 -14.47 0.03
N THR A 28 6.45 -14.85 -0.45
CA THR A 28 6.61 -15.38 -1.83
C THR A 28 5.87 -16.69 -2.04
N ASN A 29 5.57 -17.40 -0.95
CA ASN A 29 4.80 -18.64 -0.94
C ASN A 29 3.31 -18.33 -1.23
N GLY A 30 2.93 -18.39 -2.51
CA GLY A 30 1.65 -17.92 -3.03
C GLY A 30 1.77 -16.84 -4.13
N GLY A 31 2.98 -16.35 -4.38
CA GLY A 31 3.30 -15.39 -5.45
C GLY A 31 2.73 -13.99 -5.24
N TRP A 32 2.81 -13.18 -6.30
CA TRP A 32 2.37 -11.78 -6.27
C TRP A 32 0.85 -11.59 -6.17
N SER A 33 0.05 -12.64 -6.44
CA SER A 33 -1.41 -12.59 -6.32
C SER A 33 -1.85 -12.14 -4.92
N ASN A 34 -1.19 -12.62 -3.86
CA ASN A 34 -1.50 -12.23 -2.49
C ASN A 34 -1.18 -10.75 -2.22
N CYS A 35 -0.01 -10.28 -2.69
CA CYS A 35 0.35 -8.86 -2.60
C CYS A 35 -0.64 -7.97 -3.38
N GLN A 36 -1.02 -8.39 -4.59
CA GLN A 36 -1.97 -7.66 -5.43
C GLN A 36 -3.37 -7.63 -4.82
N GLN A 37 -3.86 -8.72 -4.21
CA GLN A 37 -5.14 -8.72 -3.51
C GLN A 37 -5.14 -7.76 -2.31
N ASN A 38 -4.08 -7.77 -1.50
CA ASN A 38 -3.92 -6.80 -0.41
C ASN A 38 -3.84 -5.36 -0.93
N ALA A 39 -3.15 -5.14 -2.06
CA ALA A 39 -3.05 -3.84 -2.70
C ALA A 39 -4.41 -3.29 -3.13
N ARG A 40 -5.22 -4.14 -3.75
CA ARG A 40 -6.59 -3.78 -4.15
C ARG A 40 -7.47 -3.49 -2.94
N ALA A 41 -7.35 -4.28 -1.87
CA ALA A 41 -8.11 -4.07 -0.65
C ALA A 41 -7.73 -2.73 0.02
N LEU A 42 -6.43 -2.41 0.07
CA LEU A 42 -5.93 -1.15 0.64
C LEU A 42 -6.37 0.08 -0.17
N CYS A 43 -6.32 0.01 -1.50
CA CYS A 43 -6.63 1.13 -2.38
C CYS A 43 -8.05 1.11 -2.96
N SER A 44 -8.95 0.29 -2.43
CA SER A 44 -10.34 0.16 -2.91
C SER A 44 -10.45 -0.12 -4.42
N GLY A 45 -9.51 -0.88 -4.97
CA GLY A 45 -9.56 -1.45 -6.32
C GLY A 45 -8.45 -1.01 -7.26
N SER A 46 -8.07 0.28 -7.28
CA SER A 46 -7.10 0.83 -8.24
C SER A 46 -5.87 1.40 -7.55
N TYR A 47 -4.70 0.92 -7.95
CA TYR A 47 -3.41 1.33 -7.42
C TYR A 47 -2.36 1.32 -8.52
N ASP A 48 -1.37 2.19 -8.37
CA ASP A 48 -0.14 2.15 -9.14
C ASP A 48 0.91 1.39 -8.37
N VAL A 49 1.63 0.50 -9.03
CA VAL A 49 2.80 -0.13 -8.43
C VAL A 49 4.00 0.78 -8.66
N LEU A 50 4.65 1.18 -7.57
CA LEU A 50 5.84 2.02 -7.58
C LEU A 50 7.12 1.19 -7.49
N ASP A 51 7.14 0.20 -6.60
CA ASP A 51 8.29 -0.70 -6.42
C ASP A 51 7.81 -2.14 -6.20
N GLN A 52 8.56 -3.09 -6.77
CA GLN A 52 8.36 -4.52 -6.58
C GLN A 52 9.71 -5.15 -6.30
N SER A 53 9.88 -5.64 -5.08
CA SER A 53 11.10 -6.30 -4.64
C SER A 53 10.77 -7.62 -3.94
N SER A 54 11.62 -8.62 -4.11
CA SER A 54 11.50 -9.92 -3.46
C SER A 54 12.78 -10.19 -2.69
N ASP A 55 12.71 -10.29 -1.37
CA ASP A 55 13.84 -10.49 -0.48
C ASP A 55 13.56 -11.59 0.53
N ASN A 56 14.50 -12.54 0.70
CA ASN A 56 14.45 -13.60 1.71
C ASN A 56 13.11 -14.37 1.82
N GLY A 57 12.39 -14.55 0.70
CA GLY A 57 11.08 -15.22 0.70
C GLY A 57 9.89 -14.32 1.08
N GLN A 58 10.10 -13.01 1.12
CA GLN A 58 9.09 -11.97 1.27
C GLN A 58 9.08 -11.09 0.01
N ASN A 59 7.89 -10.81 -0.50
CA ASN A 59 7.66 -9.82 -1.53
C ASN A 59 7.28 -8.50 -0.87
N SER A 60 8.03 -7.45 -1.18
CA SER A 60 7.71 -6.07 -0.88
C SER A 60 7.11 -5.43 -2.13
N LEU A 61 5.88 -4.97 -2.01
CA LEU A 61 5.12 -4.29 -3.05
C LEU A 61 4.80 -2.88 -2.56
N LEU A 62 5.48 -1.87 -3.08
CA LEU A 62 5.15 -0.48 -2.82
C LEU A 62 4.13 0.00 -3.84
N ILE A 63 2.98 0.49 -3.36
CA ILE A 63 1.92 0.99 -4.20
C ILE A 63 1.52 2.41 -3.84
N ALA A 64 1.03 3.17 -4.82
CA ALA A 64 0.29 4.40 -4.60
C ALA A 64 -1.19 4.17 -4.90
N CYS A 65 -2.07 4.48 -3.95
CA CYS A 65 -3.50 4.45 -4.22
C CYS A 65 -3.85 5.57 -5.20
N ARG A 66 -4.61 5.25 -6.25
CA ARG A 66 -5.16 6.29 -7.14
C ARG A 66 -6.32 6.97 -6.42
N ALA A 67 -6.24 8.29 -6.27
CA ALA A 67 -7.40 9.08 -5.86
C ALA A 67 -8.50 8.92 -6.93
N LYS A 68 -9.72 8.66 -6.49
CA LYS A 68 -10.89 8.53 -7.35
C LYS A 68 -11.38 9.90 -7.82
#